data_AF-A0A7J7WX07-F1
#
_entry.id   AF-A0A7J7WX07-F1
#
_cell.length_a   1.000
_cell.length_b   1.000
_cell.length_c   1.000
_cell.angle_alpha   90.00
_cell.angle_beta   90.00
_cell.angle_gamma   90.00
#
_symmetry.space_group_name_H-M   'P 1'
#
loop_
_entity.id
_entity.type
_entity.pdbx_description
1 polymer ?
#
loop_
_entity_poly.entity_id
_entity_poly.type
_entity_poly.pdbx_seq_one_letter_code
_entity_poly.pdbx_strand_id
1 'polypeptide(L)'
;MMSSAVVSWGPGRELAMEPRGAGPVQLRFSPYAFNGGTVLAIAGEDFSIVASDTRLSEGFSIHTRDSPKCYKLTDKTVIGCSGFHGDCLTLTKIIEARLKMYKHSNNKAMTTGAIAAMLSTILYSRRFFPFIFLIPPHFSVLQSYFLF
;
A
#
# COMPACT_ATOMS: atom_id res chain seq x y z
N MET A 1 67.27 3.41 -35.25
CA MET A 1 67.95 4.32 -34.30
C MET A 1 66.84 4.80 -33.37
N MET A 2 66.70 4.27 -32.13
CA MET A 2 67.45 4.65 -30.91
C MET A 2 67.39 6.18 -30.68
N SER A 3 67.10 6.75 -29.50
CA SER A 3 66.98 6.24 -28.11
C SER A 3 66.22 7.31 -27.28
N SER A 4 65.70 7.12 -26.05
CA SER A 4 65.68 5.99 -25.08
C SER A 4 64.45 6.13 -24.16
N ALA A 5 64.15 5.14 -23.31
CA ALA A 5 63.28 5.32 -22.15
C ALA A 5 64.09 5.80 -20.92
N VAL A 6 63.52 6.70 -20.10
CA VAL A 6 63.98 6.98 -18.73
C VAL A 6 62.78 6.83 -17.79
N VAL A 7 62.89 5.85 -16.89
CA VAL A 7 62.01 5.70 -15.73
C VAL A 7 62.77 6.24 -14.52
N SER A 8 62.20 7.24 -13.83
CA SER A 8 62.66 7.69 -12.51
C SER A 8 61.60 7.38 -11.45
N TRP A 9 62.06 6.95 -10.28
CA TRP A 9 61.24 6.36 -9.22
C TRP A 9 60.62 7.40 -8.28
N GLY A 10 59.45 7.10 -7.71
CA GLY A 10 58.85 7.86 -6.60
C GLY A 10 57.53 7.24 -6.09
N PRO A 11 57.37 6.97 -4.78
CA PRO A 11 56.16 6.36 -4.24
C PRO A 11 55.12 7.41 -3.81
N GLY A 12 53.88 7.30 -4.28
CA GLY A 12 52.80 8.21 -3.90
C GLY A 12 51.59 8.12 -4.82
N ARG A 13 50.82 7.03 -4.73
CA ARG A 13 49.58 6.88 -5.51
C ARG A 13 48.43 7.61 -4.83
N GLU A 14 48.51 8.94 -4.77
CA GLU A 14 47.42 9.77 -4.29
C GLU A 14 46.31 9.77 -5.34
N LEU A 15 45.38 8.81 -5.20
CA LEU A 15 44.18 8.73 -6.01
C LEU A 15 43.27 9.89 -5.64
N ALA A 16 43.45 11.03 -6.31
CA ALA A 16 42.50 12.13 -6.26
C ALA A 16 41.11 11.61 -6.62
N MET A 17 40.27 11.43 -5.60
CA MET A 17 38.90 11.00 -5.77
C MET A 17 38.09 12.19 -6.27
N GLU A 18 38.11 12.38 -7.59
CA GLU A 18 37.21 13.28 -8.30
C GLU A 18 35.80 13.18 -7.69
N PRO A 19 35.24 14.29 -7.17
CA PRO A 19 33.92 14.27 -6.58
C PRO A 19 32.92 14.04 -7.71
N ARG A 20 32.57 12.77 -7.95
CA ARG A 20 31.61 12.34 -8.97
C ARG A 20 30.38 13.22 -8.84
N GLY A 21 30.23 14.17 -9.77
CA GLY A 21 29.23 15.22 -9.67
C GLY A 21 27.87 14.59 -9.41
N ALA A 22 27.28 14.91 -8.26
CA ALA A 22 25.93 14.51 -7.96
C ALA A 22 25.02 15.18 -8.99
N GLY A 23 24.64 14.41 -10.01
CA GLY A 23 23.71 14.87 -11.05
C GLY A 23 22.42 15.39 -10.41
N PRO A 24 21.68 16.29 -11.08
CA PRO A 24 20.58 17.02 -10.48
C PRO A 24 19.59 16.08 -9.79
N VAL A 25 19.53 16.18 -8.45
CA VAL A 25 18.66 15.35 -7.61
C VAL A 25 17.22 15.70 -7.93
N GLN A 26 16.54 14.83 -8.67
CA GLN A 26 15.14 15.02 -9.01
C GLN A 26 14.27 14.79 -7.76
N LEU A 27 13.94 15.87 -7.05
CA LEU A 27 12.93 15.90 -5.99
C LEU A 27 11.51 15.72 -6.58
N ARG A 28 11.22 14.53 -7.10
CA ARG A 28 9.87 14.13 -7.47
C ARG A 28 9.16 13.56 -6.25
N PHE A 29 8.11 14.22 -5.79
CA PHE A 29 7.22 13.70 -4.77
C PHE A 29 6.36 12.57 -5.35
N SER A 30 6.51 11.35 -4.81
CA SER A 30 5.54 10.27 -4.99
C SER A 30 4.51 10.35 -3.87
N PRO A 31 3.20 10.55 -4.14
CA PRO A 31 2.18 10.59 -3.11
C PRO A 31 1.84 9.22 -2.51
N TYR A 32 2.40 8.12 -3.04
CA TYR A 32 2.10 6.76 -2.63
C TYR A 32 3.36 6.01 -2.18
N ALA A 33 3.21 5.23 -1.11
CA ALA A 33 4.16 4.22 -0.65
C ALA A 33 3.47 2.85 -0.60
N PHE A 34 4.21 1.78 -0.92
CA PHE A 34 3.69 0.42 -0.80
C PHE A 34 4.04 -0.12 0.59
N ASN A 35 3.04 -0.25 1.47
CA ASN A 35 3.28 -0.77 2.83
C ASN A 35 3.19 -2.30 2.94
N GLY A 36 2.81 -2.96 1.84
CA GLY A 36 2.63 -4.40 1.76
C GLY A 36 1.41 -4.91 2.52
N GLY A 37 1.54 -6.13 3.01
CA GLY A 37 0.47 -6.85 3.69
C GLY A 37 -0.33 -7.77 2.81
N THR A 38 -0.89 -8.78 3.44
CA THR A 38 -1.72 -9.82 2.83
C THR A 38 -2.95 -10.03 3.71
N VAL A 39 -4.12 -9.96 3.06
CA VAL A 39 -5.42 -10.29 3.66
C VAL A 39 -5.93 -11.54 2.93
N LEU A 40 -6.45 -12.49 3.70
CA LEU A 40 -7.13 -13.68 3.20
C LEU A 40 -8.55 -13.70 3.78
N ALA A 41 -9.53 -14.13 2.98
CA ALA A 41 -10.86 -14.42 3.49
C ALA A 41 -11.42 -15.70 2.86
N ILE A 42 -12.16 -16.47 3.66
CA ILE A 42 -12.79 -17.74 3.28
C ILE A 42 -14.23 -17.69 3.77
N ALA A 43 -15.19 -17.96 2.88
CA ALA A 43 -16.58 -18.22 3.24
C ALA A 43 -16.81 -19.74 3.36
N GLY A 44 -17.32 -20.15 4.51
CA GLY A 44 -18.06 -21.40 4.69
C GLY A 44 -19.56 -21.19 4.48
N GLU A 45 -20.35 -22.19 4.82
CA GLU A 45 -21.82 -22.17 4.66
C GLU A 45 -22.49 -21.22 5.67
N ASP A 46 -22.14 -21.34 6.96
CA ASP A 46 -22.69 -20.52 8.06
C ASP A 46 -21.70 -19.48 8.64
N PHE A 47 -20.46 -19.41 8.13
CA PHE A 47 -19.40 -18.59 8.71
C PHE A 47 -18.49 -17.96 7.65
N SER A 48 -17.85 -16.84 7.99
CA SER A 48 -16.74 -16.26 7.22
C SER A 48 -15.52 -16.06 8.12
N ILE A 49 -14.35 -16.43 7.62
CA ILE A 49 -13.06 -16.21 8.27
C ILE A 49 -12.33 -15.13 7.48
N VAL A 50 -11.90 -14.07 8.16
CA VAL A 50 -11.03 -13.04 7.60
C VAL A 50 -9.75 -13.00 8.43
N ALA A 51 -8.61 -13.18 7.79
CA ALA A 51 -7.29 -13.19 8.41
C ALA A 51 -6.38 -12.17 7.71
N SER A 52 -5.44 -11.57 8.45
CA SER A 52 -4.44 -10.68 7.89
C SER A 52 -3.12 -10.78 8.64
N ASP A 53 -2.03 -10.41 7.98
CA ASP A 53 -0.75 -10.20 8.65
C ASP A 53 -0.73 -8.86 9.40
N THR A 54 0.02 -8.80 10.49
CA THR A 54 0.13 -7.61 11.34
C THR A 54 1.35 -6.73 11.02
N ARG A 55 2.13 -7.05 9.98
CA ARG A 55 3.36 -6.31 9.66
C ARG A 55 3.05 -5.04 8.87
N LEU A 56 3.57 -3.90 9.33
CA LEU A 56 3.63 -2.67 8.55
C LEU A 56 5.09 -2.39 8.18
N SER A 57 5.39 -2.44 6.88
CA SER A 57 6.73 -2.18 6.33
C SER A 57 6.71 -1.02 5.35
N GLU A 58 7.88 -0.48 5.02
CA GLU A 58 8.07 0.47 3.93
C GLU A 58 9.51 0.36 3.42
N GLY A 59 9.66 0.10 2.11
CA GLY A 59 10.96 -0.23 1.52
C GLY A 59 11.61 -1.42 2.25
N PHE A 60 12.77 -1.18 2.85
CA PHE A 60 13.52 -2.18 3.64
C PHE A 60 13.35 -2.05 5.16
N SER A 61 12.48 -1.14 5.63
CA SER A 61 12.22 -0.94 7.07
C SER A 61 10.89 -1.55 7.51
N ILE A 62 10.80 -1.92 8.79
CA ILE A 62 9.56 -2.37 9.44
C ILE A 62 9.17 -1.31 10.46
N HIS A 63 8.06 -0.61 10.20
CA HIS A 63 7.50 0.42 11.09
C HIS A 63 6.88 -0.19 12.34
N THR A 64 6.07 -1.24 12.18
CA THR A 64 5.52 -2.02 13.29
C THR A 64 5.30 -3.48 12.90
N ARG A 65 5.27 -4.35 13.91
CA ARG A 65 4.92 -5.78 13.80
C ARG A 65 3.49 -6.07 14.30
N ASP A 66 2.82 -5.05 14.84
CA ASP A 66 1.45 -5.13 15.34
C ASP A 66 0.61 -3.99 14.74
N SER A 67 0.02 -4.27 13.58
CA SER A 67 -0.94 -3.42 12.88
C SER A 67 -1.94 -4.32 12.14
N PRO A 68 -3.05 -4.73 12.80
CA PRO A 68 -4.06 -5.58 12.18
C PRO A 68 -4.76 -4.82 11.04
N LYS A 69 -5.01 -5.53 9.93
CA LYS A 69 -5.60 -4.98 8.71
C LYS A 69 -7.09 -5.30 8.56
N CYS A 70 -7.65 -6.04 9.51
CA CYS A 70 -9.07 -6.37 9.61
C CYS A 70 -9.79 -5.35 10.48
N TYR A 71 -10.78 -4.66 9.92
CA TYR A 71 -11.61 -3.67 10.61
C TYR A 71 -13.06 -4.17 10.69
N LYS A 72 -13.61 -4.29 11.91
CA LYS A 72 -15.00 -4.68 12.12
C LYS A 72 -15.92 -3.51 11.77
N LEU A 73 -16.78 -3.68 10.77
CA LEU A 73 -17.73 -2.64 10.31
C LEU A 73 -19.10 -2.77 10.99
N THR A 74 -19.59 -4.00 11.11
CA THR A 74 -20.85 -4.36 11.78
C THR A 74 -20.64 -5.66 12.55
N ASP A 75 -21.65 -6.14 13.26
CA ASP A 75 -21.59 -7.45 13.94
C ASP A 75 -21.47 -8.65 12.99
N LYS A 76 -21.69 -8.46 11.69
CA LYS A 76 -21.66 -9.51 10.66
C LYS A 76 -20.85 -9.12 9.41
N THR A 77 -19.96 -8.14 9.51
CA THR A 77 -19.16 -7.67 8.36
C THR A 77 -17.79 -7.17 8.82
N VAL A 78 -16.73 -7.68 8.20
CA VAL A 78 -15.34 -7.27 8.45
C VAL A 78 -14.70 -6.89 7.12
N ILE A 79 -14.07 -5.72 7.05
CA ILE A 79 -13.29 -5.32 5.88
C ILE A 79 -11.79 -5.54 6.16
N GLY A 80 -11.09 -6.19 5.22
CA GLY A 80 -9.64 -6.31 5.26
C GLY A 80 -9.00 -5.34 4.28
N CYS A 81 -7.99 -4.58 4.73
CA CYS A 81 -7.37 -3.51 3.94
C CYS A 81 -5.84 -3.69 3.77
N SER A 82 -5.35 -3.74 2.53
CA SER A 82 -3.93 -3.92 2.17
C SER A 82 -3.46 -2.92 1.12
N GLY A 83 -2.15 -2.68 1.01
CA GLY A 83 -1.57 -1.73 0.03
C GLY A 83 -1.00 -0.48 0.71
N PHE A 84 -1.43 0.72 0.31
CA PHE A 84 -1.02 1.96 0.97
C PHE A 84 -1.82 2.20 2.25
N HIS A 85 -1.12 2.30 3.39
CA HIS A 85 -1.76 2.35 4.71
C HIS A 85 -2.58 3.65 4.93
N GLY A 86 -2.14 4.78 4.38
CA GLY A 86 -2.87 6.06 4.47
C GLY A 86 -4.25 6.02 3.81
N ASP A 87 -4.34 5.35 2.65
CA ASP A 87 -5.61 5.11 1.96
C ASP A 87 -6.52 4.16 2.75
N CYS A 88 -5.96 3.10 3.35
CA CYS A 88 -6.71 2.14 4.19
C CYS A 88 -7.38 2.83 5.38
N LEU A 89 -6.66 3.68 6.11
CA LEU A 89 -7.19 4.44 7.25
C LEU A 89 -8.27 5.45 6.81
N THR A 90 -8.07 6.09 5.66
CA THR A 90 -9.01 7.09 5.12
C THR A 90 -10.31 6.41 4.67
N LEU A 91 -10.20 5.31 3.93
CA LEU A 91 -11.32 4.52 3.43
C LEU A 91 -12.17 3.97 4.59
N THR A 92 -11.54 3.42 5.63
CA THR A 92 -12.23 2.89 6.82
C THR A 92 -13.08 3.97 7.48
N LYS A 93 -12.53 5.17 7.71
CA LYS A 93 -13.27 6.32 8.27
C LYS A 93 -14.45 6.77 7.39
N ILE A 94 -14.29 6.76 6.06
CA ILE A 94 -15.37 7.10 5.12
C ILE A 94 -16.51 6.06 5.21
N ILE A 95 -16.18 4.77 5.30
CA ILE A 95 -17.17 3.68 5.41
C ILE A 95 -17.90 3.78 6.76
N GLU A 96 -17.20 3.97 7.87
CA GLU A 96 -17.79 4.17 9.19
C GLU A 96 -18.77 5.36 9.23
N ALA A 97 -18.38 6.49 8.64
CA ALA A 97 -19.24 7.67 8.57
C ALA A 97 -20.52 7.37 7.77
N ARG A 98 -20.41 6.71 6.62
CA ARG A 98 -21.57 6.32 5.81
C ARG A 98 -22.46 5.28 6.48
N LEU A 99 -21.89 4.33 7.23
CA LEU A 99 -22.64 3.37 8.05
C LEU A 99 -23.47 4.09 9.13
N LYS A 100 -22.87 5.06 9.83
CA LYS A 100 -23.57 5.89 10.82
C LYS A 100 -24.70 6.69 10.17
N MET A 101 -24.43 7.40 9.06
CA MET A 101 -25.45 8.12 8.30
C MET A 101 -26.61 7.22 7.85
N TYR A 102 -26.31 6.05 7.27
CA TYR A 102 -27.32 5.10 6.83
C TYR A 102 -28.21 4.61 7.98
N LYS A 103 -27.61 4.32 9.15
CA LYS A 103 -28.32 3.91 10.36
C LYS A 103 -29.27 5.01 10.85
N HIS A 104 -28.86 6.28 10.81
CA HIS A 104 -29.73 7.40 11.18
C HIS A 104 -30.88 7.63 10.18
N SER A 105 -30.63 7.54 8.88
CA SER A 105 -31.67 7.77 7.86
C SER A 105 -32.69 6.63 7.74
N ASN A 106 -32.28 5.38 8.02
CA ASN A 106 -33.12 4.20 7.77
C ASN A 106 -33.50 3.41 9.04
N ASN A 107 -33.00 3.82 10.21
CA ASN A 107 -33.14 3.12 11.50
C ASN A 107 -32.70 1.63 11.50
N LYS A 108 -31.92 1.21 10.50
CA LYS A 108 -31.46 -0.18 10.33
C LYS A 108 -29.96 -0.24 10.01
N ALA A 109 -29.30 -1.32 10.40
CA ALA A 109 -27.94 -1.60 9.99
C ALA A 109 -27.88 -1.94 8.48
N MET A 110 -26.76 -1.64 7.84
CA MET A 110 -26.53 -1.99 6.44
C MET A 110 -26.16 -3.48 6.32
N THR A 111 -26.66 -4.17 5.30
CA THR A 111 -26.29 -5.56 4.99
C THR A 111 -24.95 -5.62 4.26
N THR A 112 -24.20 -6.73 4.38
CA THR A 112 -22.90 -6.92 3.69
C THR A 112 -22.97 -6.57 2.20
N GLY A 113 -23.98 -7.07 1.48
CA GLY A 113 -24.14 -6.77 0.04
C GLY A 113 -24.37 -5.28 -0.27
N ALA A 114 -25.07 -4.55 0.60
CA ALA A 114 -25.24 -3.10 0.46
C ALA A 114 -23.94 -2.34 0.77
N ILE A 115 -23.14 -2.82 1.74
CA ILE A 115 -21.79 -2.27 2.01
C ILE A 115 -20.88 -2.50 0.79
N ALA A 116 -20.94 -3.67 0.15
CA ALA A 116 -20.15 -3.98 -1.04
C ALA A 116 -20.52 -3.07 -2.23
N ALA A 117 -21.81 -2.89 -2.52
CA ALA A 117 -22.28 -1.98 -3.57
C ALA A 117 -21.90 -0.50 -3.28
N MET A 118 -21.98 -0.08 -2.02
CA MET A 118 -21.51 1.22 -1.58
C MET A 118 -20.00 1.37 -1.78
N LEU A 119 -19.21 0.35 -1.44
CA LEU A 119 -17.75 0.37 -1.56
C LEU A 119 -17.31 0.53 -3.02
N SER A 120 -17.88 -0.27 -3.94
CA SER A 120 -17.63 -0.13 -5.38
C SER A 120 -17.86 1.30 -5.88
N THR A 121 -18.93 1.95 -5.40
CA THR A 121 -19.24 3.35 -5.73
C THR A 121 -18.22 4.34 -5.14
N ILE A 122 -17.78 4.14 -3.89
CA ILE A 122 -16.73 4.97 -3.24
C ILE A 122 -15.42 4.88 -4.02
N LEU A 123 -14.98 3.67 -4.35
CA LEU A 123 -13.69 3.43 -5.01
C LEU A 123 -13.72 3.90 -6.47
N TYR A 124 -14.84 3.78 -7.17
CA TYR A 124 -15.01 4.33 -8.50
C TYR A 124 -15.05 5.87 -8.52
N SER A 125 -15.58 6.52 -7.47
CA SER A 125 -15.70 7.99 -7.41
C SER A 125 -14.36 8.74 -7.55
N ARG A 126 -13.23 8.09 -7.21
CA ARG A 126 -11.88 8.66 -7.36
C ARG A 126 -11.10 8.10 -8.56
N ARG A 127 -11.77 7.78 -9.68
CA ARG A 127 -11.17 7.16 -10.87
C ARG A 127 -9.87 7.81 -11.39
N PHE A 128 -9.72 9.13 -11.23
CA PHE A 128 -8.57 9.94 -11.69
C PHE A 128 -7.46 10.13 -10.63
N PHE A 129 -7.71 9.77 -9.37
CA PHE A 129 -6.70 9.66 -8.30
C PHE A 129 -7.10 8.48 -7.40
N PRO A 130 -6.87 7.25 -7.85
CA PRO A 130 -7.42 6.05 -7.21
C PRO A 130 -6.73 5.77 -5.88
N PHE A 131 -7.46 5.16 -4.93
CA PHE A 131 -6.84 4.58 -3.74
C PHE A 131 -5.89 3.44 -4.18
N ILE A 132 -4.60 3.50 -3.83
CA ILE A 132 -3.63 2.46 -4.20
C ILE A 132 -3.68 1.31 -3.20
N PHE A 133 -4.65 0.44 -3.46
CA PHE A 133 -4.86 -0.83 -2.77
C PHE A 133 -4.26 -2.01 -3.55
N LEU A 134 -4.17 -1.92 -4.89
CA LEU A 134 -3.99 -3.10 -5.76
C LEU A 134 -3.35 -2.76 -7.14
N ILE A 135 -2.09 -2.31 -7.22
CA ILE A 135 -1.33 -2.35 -8.48
C ILE A 135 0.18 -2.62 -8.24
N PRO A 136 0.64 -3.88 -8.33
CA PRO A 136 1.96 -4.17 -8.88
C PRO A 136 1.89 -4.10 -10.43
N PRO A 137 2.87 -3.49 -11.14
CA PRO A 137 2.76 -3.22 -12.57
C PRO A 137 2.86 -4.46 -13.49
N HIS A 138 2.99 -5.67 -12.93
CA HIS A 138 3.32 -6.89 -13.68
C HIS A 138 2.26 -8.01 -13.61
N PHE A 139 1.17 -7.82 -12.86
CA PHE A 139 0.04 -8.75 -12.82
C PHE A 139 -1.24 -8.04 -13.23
N SER A 140 -1.62 -8.25 -14.49
CA SER A 140 -3.03 -8.25 -14.88
C SER A 140 -3.77 -9.39 -14.17
N VAL A 141 -5.10 -9.29 -14.10
CA VAL A 141 -6.07 -10.27 -13.55
C VAL A 141 -6.51 -10.01 -12.08
N LEU A 142 -7.84 -9.96 -11.93
CA LEU A 142 -8.67 -10.01 -10.71
C LEU A 142 -8.63 -8.82 -9.73
N GLN A 143 -9.57 -7.92 -10.02
CA GLN A 143 -10.34 -7.06 -9.12
C GLN A 143 -10.88 -7.83 -7.88
N SER A 144 -10.03 -8.03 -6.87
CA SER A 144 -10.37 -8.75 -5.65
C SER A 144 -11.07 -7.87 -4.60
N TYR A 145 -12.23 -7.33 -4.95
CA TYR A 145 -13.18 -6.77 -3.98
C TYR A 145 -14.01 -7.88 -3.34
N PHE A 146 -13.37 -8.73 -2.54
CA PHE A 146 -14.06 -9.70 -1.69
C PHE A 146 -14.43 -9.06 -0.36
N LEU A 147 -15.65 -8.52 -0.29
CA LEU A 147 -16.30 -8.17 0.96
C LEU A 147 -17.11 -9.37 1.46
N PHE A 148 -16.92 -9.76 2.72
CA PHE A 148 -17.68 -10.79 3.42
C PHE A 148 -18.32 -10.21 4.71
#